data_AF-A0A0U3NZN0-F1
#
_entry.id   AF-A0A0U3NZN0-F1
#
_cell.length_a   1.000
_cell.length_b   1.000
_cell.length_c   1.000
_cell.angle_alpha   90.00
_cell.angle_beta   90.00
_cell.angle_gamma   90.00
#
_symmetry.space_group_name_H-M   'P 1'
#
loop_
_entity.id
_entity.type
_entity.pdbx_description
1 polymer ?
#
loop_
_entity_poly.entity_id
_entity_poly.type
_entity_poly.pdbx_seq_one_letter_code
_entity_poly.pdbx_strand_id
1 'polypeptide(L)'
;MESPASAPAPVRILTVCTGNICRSPVAERLLQAGLDQVMPGGFEVTSAGTRAMVGDPMQPLSGDIVRTFGGNPDGFVSRQLTGKILRGVDLVLTMTSGHRGEVLQLDASLLKRTFTIREFARMLDVLDERADSAANVPVADDGGSPLSANTAFWRGLPARAASVRHLSLPADSSENDIIDPYRRSPEIYHQMEDELAPAIVSILRHARLNTPA
;
A
#
# COMPACT_ATOMS: atom_id res chain seq x y z
N MET A 1 -32.47 -16.99 16.95
CA MET A 1 -31.54 -17.61 15.98
C MET A 1 -30.68 -16.46 15.48
N GLU A 2 -29.71 -16.03 16.30
CA GLU A 2 -28.77 -14.97 15.93
C GLU A 2 -27.94 -15.47 14.74
N SER A 3 -28.02 -14.75 13.62
CA SER A 3 -27.07 -14.91 12.51
C SER A 3 -25.65 -14.72 13.05
N PRO A 4 -24.66 -15.57 12.71
CA PRO A 4 -23.28 -15.31 13.09
C PRO A 4 -22.87 -13.95 12.51
N ALA A 5 -22.36 -13.06 13.36
CA ALA A 5 -21.82 -11.78 12.95
C ALA A 5 -20.81 -12.03 11.82
N SER A 6 -21.10 -11.53 10.62
CA SER A 6 -20.21 -11.64 9.46
C SER A 6 -18.84 -11.11 9.86
N ALA A 7 -17.79 -11.91 9.68
CA ALA A 7 -16.42 -11.44 9.85
C ALA A 7 -16.23 -10.13 9.06
N PRO A 8 -15.57 -9.11 9.65
CA PRO A 8 -15.37 -7.84 8.97
C PRO A 8 -14.59 -8.05 7.67
N ALA A 9 -15.06 -7.43 6.58
CA ALA A 9 -14.39 -7.52 5.29
C ALA A 9 -12.97 -6.94 5.38
N PRO A 10 -11.98 -7.55 4.69
CA PRO A 10 -10.60 -7.10 4.74
C PRO A 10 -10.44 -5.66 4.24
N VAL A 11 -9.39 -5.00 4.71
CA VAL A 11 -8.97 -3.69 4.21
C VAL A 11 -8.40 -3.86 2.82
N ARG A 12 -8.92 -3.12 1.84
CA ARG A 12 -8.51 -3.24 0.44
C ARG A 12 -7.49 -2.19 0.09
N ILE A 13 -6.28 -2.63 -0.27
CA ILE A 13 -5.17 -1.78 -0.71
C ILE A 13 -4.92 -2.04 -2.20
N LEU A 14 -4.88 -0.97 -3.00
CA LEU A 14 -4.57 -1.05 -4.43
C LEU A 14 -3.23 -0.38 -4.71
N THR A 15 -2.28 -1.10 -5.31
CA THR A 15 -1.03 -0.50 -5.81
C THR A 15 -1.11 -0.22 -7.31
N VAL A 16 -0.59 0.92 -7.77
CA VAL A 16 -0.77 1.35 -9.18
C VAL A 16 0.53 1.83 -9.83
N CYS A 17 0.84 1.28 -10.99
CA CYS A 17 1.91 1.76 -11.88
C CYS A 17 1.41 1.84 -13.34
N THR A 18 2.30 2.02 -14.32
CA THR A 18 1.92 2.08 -15.73
C THR A 18 1.47 0.71 -16.25
N GLY A 19 2.42 -0.23 -16.40
CA GLY A 19 2.21 -1.50 -17.10
C GLY A 19 1.68 -2.64 -16.25
N ASN A 20 1.67 -2.48 -14.93
CA ASN A 20 1.32 -3.53 -13.96
C ASN A 20 2.12 -4.83 -14.10
N ILE A 21 3.41 -4.72 -14.39
CA ILE A 21 4.32 -5.89 -14.46
C ILE A 21 5.64 -5.71 -13.69
N CYS A 22 6.01 -4.48 -13.28
CA CYS A 22 7.25 -4.22 -12.52
C CYS A 22 6.96 -3.73 -11.09
N ARG A 23 6.74 -2.41 -10.93
CA ARG A 23 6.66 -1.72 -9.63
C ARG A 23 5.45 -2.10 -8.77
N SER A 24 4.23 -1.94 -9.30
CA SER A 24 3.01 -2.22 -8.52
C SER A 24 2.85 -3.69 -8.14
N PRO A 25 3.22 -4.67 -8.99
CA PRO A 25 3.23 -6.08 -8.58
C PRO A 25 4.21 -6.37 -7.44
N VAL A 26 5.42 -5.79 -7.45
CA VAL A 26 6.36 -5.93 -6.33
C VAL A 26 5.75 -5.40 -5.04
N ALA A 27 5.19 -4.18 -5.08
CA ALA A 27 4.52 -3.59 -3.92
C ALA A 27 3.33 -4.46 -3.44
N GLU A 28 2.51 -4.99 -4.35
CA GLU A 28 1.40 -5.88 -4.01
C GLU A 28 1.87 -7.12 -3.24
N ARG A 29 2.80 -7.89 -3.81
CA ARG A 29 3.21 -9.18 -3.25
C ARG A 29 3.90 -9.02 -1.91
N LEU A 30 4.73 -7.99 -1.75
CA LEU A 30 5.47 -7.75 -0.52
C LEU A 30 4.60 -7.15 0.59
N LEU A 31 3.69 -6.23 0.27
CA LEU A 31 2.73 -5.72 1.24
C LEU A 31 1.78 -6.83 1.69
N GLN A 32 1.24 -7.65 0.76
CA GLN A 32 0.37 -8.77 1.13
C GLN A 32 1.09 -9.73 2.07
N ALA A 33 2.27 -10.21 1.69
CA ALA A 33 3.05 -11.15 2.50
C ALA A 33 3.34 -10.59 3.90
N GLY A 34 3.77 -9.33 3.98
CA GLY A 34 4.07 -8.67 5.25
C GLY A 34 2.83 -8.43 6.12
N LEU A 35 1.72 -7.98 5.53
CA LEU A 35 0.48 -7.71 6.26
C LEU A 35 -0.22 -8.99 6.72
N ASP A 36 -0.09 -10.10 5.98
CA ASP A 36 -0.57 -11.41 6.42
C ASP A 36 0.15 -11.90 7.68
N GLN A 37 1.43 -11.53 7.87
CA GLN A 37 2.14 -11.83 9.13
C GLN A 37 1.68 -10.98 10.30
N VAL A 38 1.12 -9.79 10.03
CA VAL A 38 0.60 -8.89 11.06
C VAL A 38 -0.78 -9.32 11.49
N MET A 39 -1.66 -9.57 10.53
CA MET A 39 -3.04 -9.95 10.80
C MET A 39 -3.60 -10.75 9.62
N PRO A 40 -3.52 -12.09 9.69
CA PRO A 40 -3.99 -12.98 8.64
C PRO A 40 -5.44 -12.71 8.24
N GLY A 41 -5.67 -12.52 6.94
CA GLY A 41 -7.02 -12.37 6.39
C GLY A 41 -7.69 -11.01 6.61
N GLY A 42 -7.03 -10.05 7.26
CA GLY A 42 -7.59 -8.71 7.42
C GLY A 42 -7.16 -7.70 6.36
N PHE A 43 -6.32 -8.09 5.40
CA PHE A 43 -5.90 -7.26 4.27
C PHE A 43 -6.06 -8.01 2.94
N GLU A 44 -6.48 -7.26 1.93
CA GLU A 44 -6.47 -7.68 0.53
C GLU A 44 -5.68 -6.62 -0.27
N VAL A 45 -4.45 -6.96 -0.63
CA VAL A 45 -3.59 -6.12 -1.46
C VAL A 45 -3.65 -6.63 -2.89
N THR A 46 -3.98 -5.73 -3.81
CA THR A 46 -3.99 -6.02 -5.25
C THR A 46 -3.31 -4.89 -6.02
N SER A 47 -2.99 -5.11 -7.28
CA SER A 47 -2.39 -4.09 -8.15
C SER A 47 -3.14 -3.90 -9.45
N ALA A 48 -2.92 -2.77 -10.11
CA ALA A 48 -3.41 -2.50 -11.46
C ALA A 48 -2.47 -1.54 -12.21
N GLY A 49 -2.67 -1.43 -13.52
CA GLY A 49 -1.86 -0.60 -14.41
C GLY A 49 -2.69 0.45 -15.12
N THR A 50 -2.22 1.69 -15.17
CA THR A 50 -2.95 2.75 -15.88
C THR A 50 -2.91 2.56 -17.40
N ARG A 51 -1.87 1.90 -17.90
CA ARG A 51 -1.69 1.43 -19.29
C ARG A 51 -1.14 0.00 -19.24
N ALA A 52 -1.96 -0.90 -18.69
CA ALA A 52 -1.51 -2.23 -18.32
C ALA A 52 -1.17 -3.09 -19.54
N MET A 53 -0.15 -3.93 -19.38
CA MET A 53 0.17 -4.99 -20.34
C MET A 53 -0.70 -6.23 -20.06
N VAL A 54 -2.02 -6.06 -20.15
CA VAL A 54 -3.05 -7.00 -19.64
C VAL A 54 -2.77 -8.45 -20.04
N GLY A 55 -2.78 -9.34 -19.05
CA GLY A 55 -2.55 -10.78 -19.25
C GLY A 55 -1.08 -11.18 -19.11
N ASP A 56 -0.15 -10.23 -19.17
CA ASP A 56 1.27 -10.52 -19.01
C ASP A 56 1.61 -10.92 -17.56
N PRO A 57 2.60 -11.81 -17.39
CA PRO A 57 3.14 -12.11 -16.07
C PRO A 57 3.98 -10.94 -15.54
N MET A 58 4.34 -11.03 -14.27
CA MET A 58 5.33 -10.12 -13.67
C MET A 58 6.65 -10.22 -14.42
N GLN A 59 7.36 -9.10 -14.58
CA GLN A 59 8.70 -9.09 -15.14
C GLN A 59 9.64 -9.97 -14.30
N PRO A 60 10.51 -10.80 -14.91
CA PRO A 60 11.36 -11.74 -14.17
C PRO A 60 12.19 -11.10 -13.06
N LEU A 61 12.87 -9.98 -13.36
CA LEU A 61 13.68 -9.25 -12.37
C LEU A 61 12.83 -8.71 -11.20
N SER A 62 11.59 -8.28 -11.48
CA SER A 62 10.64 -7.91 -10.42
C SER A 62 10.19 -9.12 -9.60
N GLY A 63 10.02 -10.28 -10.24
CA GLY A 63 9.75 -11.54 -9.55
C GLY A 63 10.90 -11.98 -8.65
N ASP A 64 12.14 -11.77 -9.07
CA ASP A 64 13.33 -12.07 -8.27
C ASP A 64 13.40 -11.17 -7.02
N ILE A 65 13.13 -9.87 -7.16
CA ILE A 65 12.98 -8.96 -6.01
C ILE A 65 11.92 -9.48 -5.04
N VAL A 66 10.74 -9.86 -5.55
CA VAL A 66 9.66 -10.40 -4.69
C VAL A 66 10.12 -11.63 -3.91
N ARG A 67 10.84 -12.58 -4.55
CA ARG A 67 11.36 -13.77 -3.88
C ARG A 67 12.41 -13.43 -2.83
N THR A 68 13.33 -12.51 -3.13
CA THR A 68 14.39 -12.07 -2.22
C THR A 68 13.83 -11.53 -0.91
N PHE A 69 12.72 -10.78 -0.96
CA PHE A 69 12.05 -10.23 0.22
C PHE A 69 10.95 -11.14 0.80
N GLY A 70 10.91 -12.42 0.41
CA GLY A 70 10.03 -13.43 1.01
C GLY A 70 8.58 -13.43 0.51
N GLY A 71 8.30 -12.75 -0.60
CA GLY A 71 7.00 -12.83 -1.28
C GLY A 71 6.95 -13.94 -2.33
N ASN A 72 5.76 -14.17 -2.88
CA ASN A 72 5.53 -15.12 -3.97
C ASN A 72 5.11 -14.40 -5.26
N PRO A 73 5.91 -14.47 -6.36
CA PRO A 73 5.54 -13.85 -7.63
C PRO A 73 4.58 -14.69 -8.48
N ASP A 74 4.42 -15.97 -8.17
CA ASP A 74 3.75 -16.93 -9.05
C ASP A 74 2.26 -16.63 -9.21
N GLY A 75 1.71 -17.01 -10.37
CA GLY A 75 0.30 -16.78 -10.72
C GLY A 75 -0.10 -15.31 -10.85
N PHE A 76 0.87 -14.38 -10.86
CA PHE A 76 0.58 -12.97 -11.11
C PHE A 76 0.14 -12.77 -12.57
N VAL A 77 -0.93 -12.00 -12.76
CA VAL A 77 -1.44 -11.61 -14.07
C VAL A 77 -1.78 -10.13 -14.02
N SER A 78 -1.18 -9.36 -14.92
CA SER A 78 -1.41 -7.92 -15.00
C SER A 78 -2.86 -7.60 -15.42
N ARG A 79 -3.37 -6.46 -14.93
CA ARG A 79 -4.72 -5.99 -15.25
C ARG A 79 -4.81 -4.47 -15.39
N GLN A 80 -5.71 -4.04 -16.27
CA GLN A 80 -5.98 -2.63 -16.53
C GLN A 80 -6.73 -1.99 -15.36
N LEU A 81 -6.25 -0.84 -14.91
CA LEU A 81 -6.94 0.00 -13.95
C LEU A 81 -8.26 0.49 -14.56
N THR A 82 -9.34 0.30 -13.83
CA THR A 82 -10.69 0.74 -14.21
C THR A 82 -11.41 1.30 -13.00
N GLY A 83 -12.42 2.14 -13.21
CA GLY A 83 -13.29 2.63 -12.12
C GLY A 83 -13.95 1.49 -11.33
N LYS A 84 -14.23 0.34 -11.97
CA LYS A 84 -14.76 -0.85 -11.29
C LYS A 84 -13.79 -1.42 -10.24
N ILE A 85 -12.48 -1.42 -10.52
CA ILE A 85 -11.43 -1.89 -9.58
C ILE A 85 -11.31 -0.92 -8.41
N LEU A 86 -11.50 0.38 -8.64
CA LEU A 86 -11.42 1.41 -7.60
C LEU A 86 -12.57 1.33 -6.57
N ARG A 87 -13.69 0.69 -6.92
CA ARG A 87 -14.85 0.60 -6.02
C ARG A 87 -14.54 -0.21 -4.76
N GLY A 88 -14.74 0.44 -3.62
CA GLY A 88 -14.54 -0.18 -2.31
C GLY A 88 -13.06 -0.34 -1.93
N VAL A 89 -12.14 0.33 -2.62
CA VAL A 89 -10.75 0.43 -2.20
C VAL A 89 -10.65 1.40 -1.01
N ASP A 90 -9.98 0.96 0.05
CA ASP A 90 -9.78 1.76 1.26
C ASP A 90 -8.54 2.65 1.14
N LEU A 91 -7.51 2.20 0.42
CA LEU A 91 -6.25 2.90 0.20
C LEU A 91 -5.67 2.60 -1.19
N VAL A 92 -5.24 3.62 -1.92
CA VAL A 92 -4.52 3.50 -3.19
C VAL A 92 -3.09 4.03 -3.03
N LEU A 93 -2.10 3.18 -3.33
CA LEU A 93 -0.67 3.50 -3.30
C LEU A 93 -0.11 3.52 -4.71
N THR A 94 0.21 4.70 -5.22
CA THR A 94 0.73 4.86 -6.57
C THR A 94 2.25 4.89 -6.58
N MET A 95 2.85 4.46 -7.69
CA MET A 95 4.31 4.47 -7.83
C MET A 95 4.85 5.84 -8.24
N THR A 96 3.99 6.73 -8.73
CA THR A 96 4.37 8.12 -9.09
C THR A 96 3.20 9.06 -8.85
N SER A 97 3.49 10.35 -8.83
CA SER A 97 2.51 11.43 -8.78
C SER A 97 1.64 11.48 -10.03
N GLY A 98 2.20 11.11 -11.20
CA GLY A 98 1.45 10.95 -12.45
C GLY A 98 0.39 9.85 -12.35
N HIS A 99 0.74 8.68 -11.82
CA HIS A 99 -0.22 7.60 -11.57
C HIS A 99 -1.33 8.02 -10.60
N ARG A 100 -1.00 8.83 -9.58
CA ARG A 100 -1.99 9.42 -8.67
C ARG A 100 -2.97 10.31 -9.45
N GLY A 101 -2.47 11.14 -10.36
CA GLY A 101 -3.33 11.92 -11.27
C GLY A 101 -4.27 11.04 -12.10
N GLU A 102 -3.75 9.97 -12.71
CA GLU A 102 -4.55 9.03 -13.52
C GLU A 102 -5.63 8.31 -12.70
N VAL A 103 -5.35 7.94 -11.44
CA VAL A 103 -6.36 7.39 -10.51
C VAL A 103 -7.46 8.41 -10.23
N LEU A 104 -7.10 9.65 -9.93
CA LEU A 104 -8.06 10.70 -9.57
C LEU A 104 -8.89 11.21 -10.76
N GLN A 105 -8.41 11.02 -11.98
CA GLN A 105 -9.20 11.23 -13.18
C GLN A 105 -10.31 10.18 -13.35
N LEU A 106 -10.08 8.93 -12.91
CA LEU A 106 -11.08 7.88 -12.93
C LEU A 106 -12.09 8.01 -11.78
N ASP A 107 -11.62 8.40 -10.59
CA ASP A 107 -12.47 8.63 -9.42
C ASP A 107 -11.87 9.70 -8.48
N ALA A 108 -12.41 10.92 -8.56
CA ALA A 108 -11.97 12.04 -7.74
C ALA A 108 -12.33 11.89 -6.24
N SER A 109 -13.28 11.01 -5.89
CA SER A 109 -13.67 10.78 -4.49
C SER A 109 -12.54 10.15 -3.66
N LEU A 110 -11.57 9.52 -4.34
CA LEU A 110 -10.40 8.90 -3.72
C LEU A 110 -9.28 9.89 -3.36
N LEU A 111 -9.46 11.20 -3.55
CA LEU A 111 -8.43 12.22 -3.26
C LEU A 111 -7.78 12.07 -1.88
N LYS A 112 -8.56 11.74 -0.86
CA LYS A 112 -8.12 11.56 0.54
C LYS A 112 -7.59 10.15 0.85
N ARG A 113 -7.61 9.25 -0.13
CA ARG A 113 -7.23 7.83 -0.03
C ARG A 113 -6.16 7.42 -1.04
N THR A 114 -5.67 8.35 -1.87
CA THR A 114 -4.65 8.09 -2.88
C THR A 114 -3.39 8.90 -2.59
N PHE A 115 -2.27 8.19 -2.46
CA PHE A 115 -0.94 8.73 -2.15
C PHE A 115 0.10 8.02 -3.01
N THR A 116 1.26 8.65 -3.22
CA THR A 116 2.40 7.84 -3.69
C THR A 116 2.89 6.98 -2.51
N ILE A 117 3.46 5.81 -2.80
CA ILE A 117 3.87 4.89 -1.73
C ILE A 117 4.95 5.50 -0.82
N ARG A 118 5.90 6.27 -1.38
CA ARG A 118 6.94 6.97 -0.61
C ARG A 118 6.40 8.12 0.22
N GLU A 119 5.46 8.88 -0.33
CA GLU A 119 4.75 9.94 0.41
C GLU A 119 3.99 9.34 1.60
N PHE A 120 3.26 8.24 1.37
CA PHE A 120 2.50 7.57 2.41
C PHE A 120 3.41 7.06 3.53
N ALA A 121 4.50 6.38 3.19
CA ALA A 121 5.49 5.89 4.15
C ALA A 121 6.01 7.01 5.06
N ARG A 122 6.44 8.15 4.49
CA ARG A 122 6.90 9.31 5.28
C ARG A 122 5.84 9.85 6.23
N MET A 123 4.58 9.88 5.81
CA MET A 123 3.48 10.30 6.70
C MET A 123 3.28 9.32 7.86
N LEU A 124 3.46 8.02 7.63
CA LEU A 124 3.38 7.01 8.70
C LEU A 124 4.52 7.17 9.71
N ASP A 125 5.74 7.41 9.25
CA ASP A 125 6.89 7.64 10.13
C ASP A 125 6.61 8.85 11.07
N VAL A 126 6.07 9.95 10.55
CA VAL A 126 5.66 11.12 11.36
C VAL A 126 4.54 10.78 12.36
N LEU A 127 3.60 9.91 12.00
CA LEU A 127 2.54 9.48 12.92
C LEU A 127 3.10 8.63 14.05
N ASP A 128 4.01 7.70 13.73
CA ASP A 128 4.64 6.81 14.71
C ASP A 128 5.51 7.61 15.70
N GLU A 129 6.34 8.54 15.22
CA GLU A 129 7.14 9.43 16.08
C GLU A 129 6.30 10.26 17.06
N ARG A 130 5.11 10.70 16.62
CA ARG A 130 4.17 11.45 17.44
C ARG A 130 3.43 10.57 18.44
N ALA A 131 3.08 9.36 18.05
CA ALA A 131 2.47 8.39 18.96
C ALA A 131 3.46 8.02 20.08
N ASP A 132 4.73 7.78 19.75
CA ASP A 132 5.80 7.53 20.72
C ASP A 132 5.96 8.70 21.71
N SER A 133 5.88 9.94 21.20
CA SER A 133 5.96 11.15 22.03
C SER A 133 4.73 11.37 22.93
N ALA A 134 3.59 10.78 22.58
CA ALA A 134 2.31 10.92 23.28
C ALA A 134 1.93 9.71 24.15
N ALA A 135 2.75 8.66 24.17
CA ALA A 135 2.48 7.39 24.85
C ALA A 135 2.45 7.53 26.37
N ASN A 136 1.29 7.98 26.88
CA ASN A 136 0.94 7.98 28.31
C ASN A 136 -0.59 7.89 28.51
N VAL A 137 -1.30 7.09 27.70
CA VAL A 137 -2.73 6.80 27.93
C VAL A 137 -3.03 5.32 27.63
N PRO A 138 -3.65 4.57 28.55
CA PRO A 138 -4.12 3.21 28.29
C PRO A 138 -5.28 3.22 27.28
N VAL A 139 -5.21 2.35 26.28
CA VAL A 139 -6.31 2.13 25.34
C VAL A 139 -7.38 1.28 26.04
N ALA A 140 -8.61 1.79 26.11
CA ALA A 140 -9.75 1.06 26.65
C ALA A 140 -10.19 -0.03 25.67
N ASP A 141 -10.42 -1.24 26.21
CA ASP A 141 -10.95 -2.40 25.49
C ASP A 141 -12.45 -2.20 25.19
N ASP A 142 -12.80 -2.04 23.91
CA ASP A 142 -14.17 -1.87 23.42
C ASP A 142 -14.89 -3.22 23.18
N GLY A 143 -14.32 -4.35 23.61
CA GLY A 143 -14.97 -5.68 23.51
C GLY A 143 -15.26 -6.15 22.08
N GLY A 144 -14.71 -5.46 21.07
CA GLY A 144 -14.76 -5.84 19.66
C GLY A 144 -13.65 -6.81 19.29
N SER A 145 -13.88 -7.64 18.26
CA SER A 145 -12.83 -8.53 17.73
C SER A 145 -11.61 -7.71 17.27
N PRO A 146 -10.36 -8.15 17.54
CA PRO A 146 -9.12 -7.47 17.10
C PRO A 146 -9.12 -7.13 15.60
N LEU A 147 -9.61 -8.06 14.78
CA LEU A 147 -9.80 -7.87 13.34
C LEU A 147 -10.69 -6.66 12.98
N SER A 148 -11.77 -6.43 13.73
CA SER A 148 -12.69 -5.30 13.51
C SER A 148 -12.03 -3.97 13.90
N ALA A 149 -11.35 -3.95 15.06
CA ALA A 149 -10.60 -2.78 15.52
C ALA A 149 -9.50 -2.40 14.51
N ASN A 150 -8.73 -3.38 14.03
CA ASN A 150 -7.70 -3.13 13.03
C ASN A 150 -8.31 -2.62 11.72
N THR A 151 -9.41 -3.22 11.28
CA THR A 151 -10.10 -2.80 10.05
C THR A 151 -10.55 -1.34 10.16
N ALA A 152 -11.15 -0.94 11.29
CA ALA A 152 -11.55 0.45 11.53
C ALA A 152 -10.34 1.40 11.57
N PHE A 153 -9.27 0.98 12.24
CA PHE A 153 -8.00 1.72 12.29
C PHE A 153 -7.48 2.01 10.87
N TRP A 154 -7.33 0.98 10.04
CA TRP A 154 -6.76 1.13 8.69
C TRP A 154 -7.67 1.91 7.74
N ARG A 155 -9.00 1.77 7.85
CA ARG A 155 -9.94 2.61 7.08
C ARG A 155 -9.87 4.09 7.46
N GLY A 156 -9.51 4.39 8.71
CA GLY A 156 -9.25 5.76 9.18
C GLY A 156 -7.83 6.26 8.90
N LEU A 157 -6.89 5.39 8.56
CA LEU A 157 -5.49 5.74 8.38
C LEU A 157 -5.23 6.76 7.26
N PRO A 158 -5.86 6.68 6.07
CA PRO A 158 -5.70 7.69 5.01
C PRO A 158 -5.97 9.12 5.48
N ALA A 159 -7.03 9.31 6.29
CA ALA A 159 -7.39 10.63 6.81
C ALA A 159 -6.37 11.14 7.84
N ARG A 160 -5.86 10.25 8.71
CA ARG A 160 -4.81 10.57 9.68
C ARG A 160 -3.50 10.91 9.01
N ALA A 161 -3.06 10.11 8.03
CA ALA A 161 -1.87 10.40 7.23
C ALA A 161 -2.00 11.76 6.52
N ALA A 162 -3.13 12.03 5.87
CA ALA A 162 -3.37 13.31 5.22
C ALA A 162 -3.29 14.52 6.17
N SER A 163 -3.62 14.35 7.46
CA SER A 163 -3.53 15.43 8.45
C SER A 163 -2.10 15.87 8.76
N VAL A 164 -1.12 14.97 8.61
CA VAL A 164 0.30 15.25 8.86
C VAL A 164 1.11 15.50 7.59
N ARG A 165 0.48 15.46 6.41
CA ARG A 165 1.12 15.64 5.10
C ARG A 165 2.04 16.86 5.00
N HIS A 166 1.66 17.96 5.63
CA HIS A 166 2.43 19.21 5.64
C HIS A 166 3.78 19.10 6.37
N LEU A 167 3.99 18.04 7.17
CA LEU A 167 5.20 17.77 7.94
C LEU A 167 6.08 16.70 7.28
N SER A 168 5.56 16.03 6.25
CA SER A 168 6.23 14.94 5.54
C SER A 168 6.56 15.33 4.09
N LEU A 169 6.68 16.63 3.81
CA LEU A 169 6.98 17.14 2.48
C LEU A 169 8.44 16.78 2.12
N PRO A 170 8.70 16.19 0.95
CA PRO A 170 10.07 15.95 0.50
C PRO A 170 10.74 17.27 0.11
N ALA A 171 12.07 17.25 0.02
CA ALA A 171 12.82 18.42 -0.47
C ALA A 171 12.55 18.66 -1.95
N ASP A 172 12.50 17.59 -2.75
CA ASP A 172 12.00 17.59 -4.12
C ASP A 172 10.75 16.70 -4.27
N SER A 173 9.72 17.22 -4.93
CA SER A 173 8.53 16.46 -5.34
C SER A 173 8.85 15.16 -6.10
N SER A 174 9.96 15.09 -6.83
CA SER A 174 10.41 13.89 -7.54
C SER A 174 10.76 12.73 -6.60
N GLU A 175 11.08 12.99 -5.33
CA GLU A 175 11.33 11.98 -4.29
C GLU A 175 10.06 11.23 -3.86
N ASN A 176 8.88 11.61 -4.37
CA ASN A 176 7.65 10.84 -4.22
C ASN A 176 7.56 9.69 -5.23
N ASP A 177 8.31 9.76 -6.32
CA ASP A 177 8.18 8.88 -7.46
C ASP A 177 9.19 7.72 -7.35
N ILE A 178 8.78 6.57 -7.88
CA ILE A 178 9.58 5.35 -8.04
C ILE A 178 10.01 5.25 -9.50
N ILE A 179 11.32 5.12 -9.72
CA ILE A 179 11.93 5.00 -11.03
C ILE A 179 11.32 3.84 -11.84
N ASP A 180 11.09 4.06 -13.13
CA ASP A 180 10.53 3.03 -14.02
C ASP A 180 11.63 2.13 -14.59
N PRO A 181 11.67 0.83 -14.23
CA PRO A 181 12.72 -0.07 -14.70
C PRO A 181 12.38 -0.77 -16.02
N TYR A 182 11.18 -0.57 -16.57
CA TYR A 182 10.73 -1.33 -17.73
C TYR A 182 11.63 -1.10 -18.96
N ARG A 183 12.12 -2.20 -19.56
CA ARG A 183 13.11 -2.20 -20.66
C ARG A 183 14.42 -1.46 -20.35
N ARG A 184 14.78 -1.37 -19.07
CA ARG A 184 16.04 -0.82 -18.60
C ARG A 184 16.96 -1.92 -18.08
N SER A 185 18.18 -1.53 -17.73
CA SER A 185 19.20 -2.44 -17.23
C SER A 185 18.88 -2.91 -15.80
N PRO A 186 19.48 -4.03 -15.33
CA PRO A 186 19.28 -4.56 -13.98
C PRO A 186 19.57 -3.54 -12.87
N GLU A 187 20.49 -2.60 -13.09
CA GLU A 187 20.82 -1.55 -12.11
C GLU A 187 19.62 -0.65 -11.82
N ILE A 188 18.75 -0.40 -12.81
CA ILE A 188 17.52 0.37 -12.60
C ILE A 188 16.47 -0.44 -11.82
N TYR A 189 16.50 -1.77 -11.90
CA TYR A 189 15.67 -2.62 -11.03
C TYR A 189 16.15 -2.56 -9.58
N HIS A 190 17.46 -2.58 -9.33
CA HIS A 190 18.00 -2.36 -7.98
C HIS A 190 17.69 -0.96 -7.46
N GLN A 191 17.77 0.07 -8.31
CA GLN A 191 17.35 1.41 -7.89
C GLN A 191 15.85 1.47 -7.54
N MET A 192 14.99 0.81 -8.34
CA MET A 192 13.57 0.67 -8.01
C MET A 192 13.37 -0.03 -6.66
N GLU A 193 14.14 -1.08 -6.38
CA GLU A 193 14.14 -1.79 -5.10
C GLU A 193 14.54 -0.87 -3.94
N ASP A 194 15.66 -0.15 -4.06
CA ASP A 194 16.16 0.79 -3.06
C ASP A 194 15.15 1.91 -2.74
N GLU A 195 14.36 2.34 -3.73
CA GLU A 195 13.32 3.36 -3.54
C GLU A 195 12.03 2.79 -2.94
N LEU A 196 11.71 1.52 -3.22
CA LEU A 196 10.44 0.88 -2.86
C LEU A 196 10.49 0.15 -1.51
N ALA A 197 11.58 -0.57 -1.23
CA ALA A 197 11.71 -1.41 -0.04
C ALA A 197 11.60 -0.61 1.27
N PRO A 198 12.26 0.56 1.45
CA PRO A 198 12.09 1.36 2.66
C PRO A 198 10.64 1.78 2.90
N ALA A 199 9.91 2.14 1.84
CA ALA A 199 8.51 2.53 1.96
C ALA A 199 7.62 1.37 2.41
N ILE A 200 7.85 0.17 1.87
CA ILE A 200 7.16 -1.06 2.30
C ILE A 200 7.47 -1.35 3.78
N VAL A 201 8.74 -1.24 4.18
CA VAL A 201 9.17 -1.48 5.56
C VAL A 201 8.48 -0.51 6.54
N SER A 202 8.40 0.79 6.22
CA SER A 202 7.69 1.76 7.06
C SER A 202 6.20 1.41 7.19
N ILE A 203 5.53 1.03 6.09
CA ILE A 203 4.11 0.63 6.12
C ILE A 203 3.90 -0.61 7.01
N LEU A 204 4.76 -1.62 6.88
CA LEU A 204 4.69 -2.84 7.69
C LEU A 204 5.06 -2.60 9.16
N ARG A 205 6.01 -1.69 9.43
CA ARG A 205 6.35 -1.25 10.79
C ARG A 205 5.14 -0.59 11.45
N HIS A 206 4.52 0.37 10.78
CA HIS A 206 3.32 1.05 11.27
C HIS A 206 2.21 0.04 11.60
N ALA A 207 2.01 -0.96 10.72
CA ALA A 207 1.06 -2.04 10.94
C ALA A 207 1.34 -2.80 12.24
N ARG A 208 2.59 -3.21 12.48
CA ARG A 208 3.00 -3.97 13.67
C ARG A 208 2.88 -3.15 14.96
N LEU A 209 3.26 -1.88 14.94
CA LEU A 209 3.22 -1.02 16.12
C LEU A 209 1.79 -0.68 16.55
N ASN A 210 0.86 -0.62 15.60
CA ASN A 210 -0.50 -0.15 15.83
C ASN A 210 -1.57 -1.25 15.66
N THR A 211 -1.18 -2.52 15.63
CA THR A 211 -2.14 -3.64 15.63
C THR A 211 -2.83 -3.67 16.99
N PRO A 212 -4.17 -3.51 17.06
CA PRO A 212 -4.91 -3.66 18.31
C PRO A 212 -4.73 -5.06 18.87
N ALA A 213 -4.50 -5.16 20.18
CA ALA A 213 -4.37 -6.43 20.91
C ALA A 213 -5.67 -7.25 20.87
#